data_AF-A0A938P4H9-F1
#
_entry.id   AF-A0A938P4H9-F1
#
_cell.length_a   1.000
_cell.length_b   1.000
_cell.length_c   1.000
_cell.angle_alpha   90.00
_cell.angle_beta   90.00
_cell.angle_gamma   90.00
#
_symmetry.space_group_name_H-M   'P 1'
#
loop_
_entity.id
_entity.type
_entity.pdbx_description
1 polymer ?
#
loop_
_entity_poly.entity_id
_entity_poly.type
_entity_poly.pdbx_seq_one_letter_code
_entity_poly.pdbx_strand_id
1 'polypeptide(L)'
;NTILGIGFDLPNTIQAMIARYALIKGDYAKAIAAANLVDLTKTSSLFYNSTTSRNPIWAITVQLVYYKPVRSFRLNAEPGDGRVAYWVSPATDNSFLGTPVDNFAQYRTDAAKYYVYLPGEIMLIKAEAYARQNDLANALVEVNRVRTKAADATGIGANLPPKTSAQLSTQQAMLDEIYYHRLYEMFMLGTRLGDTRRFNKAPADAAVPKAQWSRTRNWLPYPDTERLSNPNTPPDPSL
;
A
#
# COMPACT_ATOMS: atom_id res chain seq x y z
N ASN A 1 6.71 -33.84 -0.72
CA ASN A 1 6.05 -33.02 0.32
C ASN A 1 6.08 -31.55 -0.06
N THR A 2 5.15 -31.12 -0.90
CA THR A 2 4.96 -29.71 -1.25
C THR A 2 3.53 -29.34 -0.88
N ILE A 3 3.34 -28.85 0.34
CA ILE A 3 2.12 -28.13 0.71
C ILE A 3 2.27 -26.74 0.07
N LEU A 4 2.04 -26.66 -1.24
CA LEU A 4 2.01 -25.40 -1.98
C LEU A 4 0.56 -25.13 -2.33
N GLY A 5 -0.03 -24.12 -1.68
CA GLY A 5 -1.34 -23.61 -2.09
C GLY A 5 -1.27 -23.15 -3.54
N ILE A 6 -2.33 -23.43 -4.32
CA ILE A 6 -2.42 -22.99 -5.71
C ILE A 6 -2.24 -21.47 -5.78
N GLY A 7 -1.34 -21.00 -6.63
CA GLY A 7 -1.10 -19.57 -6.82
C GLY A 7 -0.20 -18.92 -5.77
N PHE A 8 0.57 -19.71 -5.00
CA PHE A 8 1.59 -19.21 -4.07
C PHE A 8 3.00 -19.69 -4.45
N ASP A 9 3.91 -18.73 -4.58
CA ASP A 9 5.34 -18.97 -4.56
C ASP A 9 5.85 -18.71 -3.13
N LEU A 10 5.97 -19.79 -2.35
CA LEU A 10 6.32 -19.70 -0.93
C LEU A 10 7.72 -19.09 -0.70
N PRO A 11 8.79 -19.49 -1.42
CA PRO A 11 10.10 -18.85 -1.27
C PRO A 11 10.06 -17.33 -1.48
N ASN A 12 9.41 -16.87 -2.56
CA ASN A 12 9.29 -15.43 -2.84
C ASN A 12 8.43 -14.72 -1.80
N THR A 13 7.35 -15.35 -1.34
CA THR A 13 6.49 -14.79 -0.28
C THR A 13 7.27 -14.59 1.01
N ILE A 14 8.08 -15.58 1.42
CA ILE A 14 8.89 -15.48 2.64
C ILE A 14 9.87 -14.29 2.52
N GLN A 15 10.57 -14.17 1.40
CA GLN A 15 11.51 -13.06 1.19
C GLN A 15 10.81 -11.70 1.16
N ALA A 16 9.65 -11.60 0.49
CA ALA A 16 8.84 -10.39 0.47
C ALA A 16 8.38 -9.99 1.89
N MET A 17 7.94 -10.95 2.71
CA MET A 17 7.53 -10.67 4.10
C MET A 17 8.72 -10.28 4.98
N ILE A 18 9.87 -10.96 4.85
CA ILE A 18 11.09 -10.58 5.56
C ILE A 18 11.47 -9.13 5.20
N ALA A 19 11.46 -8.78 3.91
CA ALA A 19 11.78 -7.44 3.45
C ALA A 19 10.84 -6.38 4.06
N ARG A 20 9.52 -6.63 4.01
CA ARG A 20 8.49 -5.74 4.58
C ARG A 20 8.68 -5.53 6.08
N TYR A 21 8.81 -6.59 6.86
CA TYR A 21 8.91 -6.48 8.31
C TYR A 21 10.27 -5.93 8.77
N ALA A 22 11.36 -6.26 8.07
CA ALA A 22 12.67 -5.65 8.31
C ALA A 22 12.63 -4.14 8.09
N LEU A 23 12.01 -3.67 7.00
CA LEU A 23 11.81 -2.24 6.75
C LEU A 23 11.01 -1.57 7.87
N ILE A 24 9.90 -2.18 8.30
CA ILE A 24 9.06 -1.64 9.38
C ILE A 24 9.83 -1.56 10.70
N LYS A 25 10.72 -2.52 10.97
CA LYS A 25 11.60 -2.54 12.15
C LYS A 25 12.76 -1.53 12.06
N GLY A 26 13.08 -1.01 10.87
CA GLY A 26 14.24 -0.16 10.63
C GLY A 26 15.53 -0.92 10.34
N ASP A 27 15.46 -2.22 10.08
CA ASP A 27 16.60 -3.05 9.67
C ASP A 27 16.77 -2.99 8.14
N TYR A 28 17.33 -1.87 7.67
CA TYR A 28 17.40 -1.55 6.24
C TYR A 28 18.30 -2.51 5.45
N ALA A 29 19.41 -2.96 6.04
CA ALA A 29 20.30 -3.94 5.40
C ALA A 29 19.59 -5.27 5.16
N LYS A 30 18.86 -5.79 6.16
CA LYS A 30 18.08 -7.01 6.02
C LYS A 30 16.91 -6.84 5.04
N ALA A 31 16.27 -5.66 5.04
CA ALA A 31 15.21 -5.35 4.10
C ALA A 31 15.70 -5.44 2.64
N ILE A 32 16.85 -4.82 2.34
CA ILE A 32 17.47 -4.85 1.01
C ILE A 32 17.90 -6.27 0.64
N ALA A 33 18.56 -6.99 1.56
CA ALA A 33 19.04 -8.35 1.31
C ALA A 33 17.88 -9.29 0.94
N ALA A 34 16.78 -9.26 1.68
CA ALA A 34 15.61 -10.07 1.39
C ALA A 34 14.90 -9.61 0.10
N ALA A 35 14.75 -8.30 -0.12
CA ALA A 35 14.14 -7.76 -1.33
C ALA A 35 14.90 -8.16 -2.61
N ASN A 36 16.24 -8.28 -2.55
CA ASN A 36 17.06 -8.74 -3.68
C ASN A 36 16.85 -10.22 -4.03
N LEU A 37 16.31 -11.02 -3.10
CA LEU A 37 16.03 -12.44 -3.31
C LEU A 37 14.62 -12.69 -3.89
N VAL A 38 13.82 -11.65 -4.08
CA VAL A 38 12.48 -11.78 -4.67
C VAL A 38 12.58 -11.70 -6.20
N ASP A 39 12.15 -12.76 -6.88
CA ASP A 39 11.87 -12.77 -8.31
C ASP A 39 10.57 -12.00 -8.58
N LEU A 40 10.74 -10.82 -9.17
CA LEU A 40 9.67 -9.87 -9.46
C LEU A 40 8.69 -10.36 -10.55
N THR A 41 8.99 -11.47 -11.23
CA THR A 41 8.08 -12.12 -12.18
C THR A 41 7.11 -13.09 -11.49
N LYS A 42 7.39 -13.48 -10.24
CA LYS A 42 6.55 -14.37 -9.45
C LYS A 42 5.53 -13.57 -8.66
N THR A 43 4.33 -14.12 -8.57
CA THR A 43 3.24 -13.55 -7.79
C THR A 43 2.74 -14.58 -6.79
N SER A 44 2.19 -14.09 -5.68
CA SER A 44 1.45 -14.92 -4.73
C SER A 44 0.13 -14.25 -4.42
N SER A 45 -0.97 -14.98 -4.59
CA SER A 45 -2.31 -14.43 -4.44
C SER A 45 -3.25 -15.38 -3.71
N LEU A 46 -4.13 -14.82 -2.90
CA LEU A 46 -5.30 -15.52 -2.40
C LEU A 46 -6.25 -15.78 -3.58
N PHE A 47 -6.64 -17.04 -3.73
CA PHE A 47 -7.55 -17.51 -4.78
C PHE A 47 -8.97 -17.69 -4.22
N TYR A 48 -9.96 -17.34 -5.03
CA TYR A 48 -11.39 -17.47 -4.74
C TYR A 48 -12.06 -18.21 -5.91
N ASN A 49 -13.03 -19.07 -5.62
CA ASN A 49 -13.62 -19.99 -6.60
C ASN A 49 -15.11 -19.72 -6.90
N SER A 50 -15.63 -18.57 -6.46
CA SER A 50 -17.02 -18.07 -6.57
C SER A 50 -18.14 -18.96 -6.01
N THR A 51 -17.88 -20.25 -5.81
CA THR A 51 -18.87 -21.28 -5.47
C THR A 51 -18.87 -21.56 -3.97
N THR A 52 -17.70 -21.84 -3.39
CA THR A 52 -17.57 -22.16 -1.96
C THR A 52 -16.78 -21.10 -1.20
N SER A 53 -15.96 -20.31 -1.88
CA SER A 53 -15.17 -19.22 -1.32
C SER A 53 -15.21 -18.03 -2.28
N ARG A 54 -16.07 -17.06 -1.96
CA ARG A 54 -16.21 -15.79 -2.70
C ARG A 54 -15.25 -14.76 -2.12
N ASN A 55 -14.72 -13.90 -2.98
CA ASN A 55 -13.88 -12.79 -2.56
C ASN A 55 -14.69 -11.84 -1.63
N PRO A 56 -14.28 -11.68 -0.36
CA PRO A 56 -15.00 -10.81 0.59
C PRO A 56 -14.88 -9.33 0.23
N ILE A 57 -13.81 -8.90 -0.45
CA ILE A 57 -13.63 -7.53 -0.93
C ILE A 57 -14.69 -7.21 -1.99
N TRP A 58 -14.94 -8.14 -2.91
CA TRP A 58 -16.02 -7.99 -3.89
C TRP A 58 -17.38 -7.88 -3.19
N ALA A 59 -17.64 -8.72 -2.18
CA ALA A 59 -18.90 -8.70 -1.45
C ALA A 59 -19.16 -7.32 -0.81
N ILE A 60 -18.16 -6.74 -0.12
CA ILE A 60 -18.35 -5.45 0.56
C ILE A 60 -18.29 -4.24 -0.38
N THR A 61 -17.56 -4.30 -1.50
CA THR A 61 -17.35 -3.13 -2.39
C THR A 61 -18.25 -3.10 -3.61
N VAL A 62 -18.73 -4.26 -4.08
CA VAL A 62 -19.52 -4.39 -5.31
C VAL A 62 -20.92 -4.91 -5.04
N GLN A 63 -21.05 -5.97 -4.23
CA GLN A 63 -22.37 -6.54 -3.93
C GLN A 63 -23.14 -5.64 -2.94
N LEU A 64 -22.49 -5.25 -1.84
CA LEU A 64 -23.09 -4.44 -0.77
C LEU A 64 -22.79 -2.94 -0.92
N VAL A 65 -21.72 -2.60 -1.64
CA VAL A 65 -21.30 -1.21 -1.91
C VAL A 65 -21.12 -0.38 -0.63
N TYR A 66 -20.60 -1.00 0.44
CA TYR A 66 -20.34 -0.32 1.71
C TYR A 66 -19.17 0.65 1.64
N TYR A 67 -18.23 0.40 0.71
CA TYR A 67 -17.03 1.21 0.56
C TYR A 67 -16.81 1.58 -0.90
N LYS A 68 -16.35 2.82 -1.12
CA LYS A 68 -15.90 3.33 -2.41
C LYS A 68 -14.64 4.20 -2.22
N PRO A 69 -13.75 4.26 -3.22
CA PRO A 69 -12.61 5.16 -3.19
C PRO A 69 -13.09 6.62 -3.20
N VAL A 70 -12.49 7.45 -2.35
CA VAL A 70 -12.68 8.91 -2.43
C VAL A 70 -12.12 9.44 -3.75
N ARG A 71 -12.87 10.33 -4.42
CA ARG A 71 -12.49 10.85 -5.75
C ARG A 71 -11.14 11.58 -5.74
N SER A 72 -10.74 12.14 -4.59
CA SER A 72 -9.43 12.77 -4.41
C SER A 72 -8.25 11.82 -4.67
N PHE A 73 -8.40 10.50 -4.53
CA PHE A 73 -7.35 9.55 -4.91
C PHE A 73 -6.96 9.72 -6.39
N ARG A 74 -7.95 9.77 -7.28
CA ARG A 74 -7.74 9.98 -8.71
C ARG A 74 -7.32 11.41 -9.03
N LEU A 75 -7.97 12.40 -8.43
CA LEU A 75 -7.74 13.81 -8.78
C LEU A 75 -6.39 14.36 -8.28
N ASN A 76 -5.82 13.78 -7.23
CA ASN A 76 -4.51 14.18 -6.70
C ASN A 76 -3.33 13.42 -7.32
N ALA A 77 -3.59 12.53 -8.28
CA ALA A 77 -2.54 11.77 -8.95
C ALA A 77 -1.71 12.67 -9.87
N GLU A 78 -0.44 12.30 -10.08
CA GLU A 78 0.41 12.94 -11.08
C GLU A 78 -0.24 12.71 -12.45
N PRO A 79 -0.37 13.74 -13.30
CA PRO A 79 -0.95 13.58 -14.62
C PRO A 79 -0.24 12.47 -15.41
N GLY A 80 -1.03 11.51 -15.91
CA GLY A 80 -0.50 10.36 -16.65
C GLY A 80 -0.19 9.12 -15.80
N ASP A 81 -0.37 9.13 -14.48
CA ASP A 81 -0.14 7.94 -13.65
C ASP A 81 -1.13 6.80 -14.00
N GLY A 82 -0.62 5.77 -14.66
CA GLY A 82 -1.39 4.62 -15.13
C GLY A 82 -2.04 3.79 -14.01
N ARG A 83 -1.57 3.91 -12.76
CA ARG A 83 -2.12 3.15 -11.62
C ARG A 83 -3.49 3.62 -11.20
N VAL A 84 -3.85 4.87 -11.53
CA VAL A 84 -5.19 5.40 -11.25
C VAL A 84 -6.24 4.53 -11.93
N ALA A 85 -6.10 4.28 -13.23
CA ALA A 85 -7.06 3.48 -14.00
C ALA A 85 -7.01 1.99 -13.61
N TYR A 86 -5.86 1.51 -13.10
CA TYR A 86 -5.78 0.17 -12.54
C TYR A 86 -6.70 0.01 -11.32
N TRP A 87 -6.70 0.98 -10.40
CA TRP A 87 -7.41 0.86 -9.12
C TRP A 87 -8.85 1.37 -9.14
N VAL A 88 -9.13 2.44 -9.88
CA VAL A 88 -10.42 3.14 -9.83
C VAL A 88 -10.93 3.50 -11.22
N SER A 89 -12.26 3.58 -11.36
CA SER A 89 -12.93 4.13 -12.52
C SER A 89 -13.78 5.35 -12.13
N PRO A 90 -13.79 6.43 -12.93
CA PRO A 90 -14.58 7.62 -12.60
C PRO A 90 -16.06 7.30 -12.38
N ALA A 91 -16.66 7.96 -11.40
CA ALA A 91 -18.10 7.93 -11.17
C ALA A 91 -18.63 9.33 -10.89
N THR A 92 -19.95 9.49 -10.93
CA THR A 92 -20.65 10.72 -10.50
C THR A 92 -21.29 10.56 -9.12
N ASP A 93 -20.94 9.49 -8.40
CA ASP A 93 -21.54 9.14 -7.12
C ASP A 93 -21.03 10.02 -5.98
N ASN A 94 -21.83 10.08 -4.92
CA ASN A 94 -21.45 10.63 -3.62
C ASN A 94 -21.68 9.56 -2.55
N SER A 95 -20.84 9.58 -1.51
CA SER A 95 -21.09 8.84 -0.27
C SER A 95 -22.35 9.35 0.44
N PHE A 96 -22.79 8.64 1.47
CA PHE A 96 -23.94 9.05 2.30
C PHE A 96 -23.78 10.45 2.90
N LEU A 97 -22.55 10.90 3.23
CA LEU A 97 -22.30 12.27 3.71
C LEU A 97 -21.89 13.24 2.60
N GLY A 98 -22.24 12.96 1.34
CA GLY A 98 -22.01 13.90 0.22
C GLY A 98 -20.56 13.99 -0.27
N THR A 99 -19.62 13.22 0.29
CA THR A 99 -18.24 13.19 -0.22
C THR A 99 -18.20 12.52 -1.60
N PRO A 100 -17.61 13.16 -2.63
CA PRO A 100 -17.56 12.56 -3.97
C PRO A 100 -16.67 11.31 -4.02
N VAL A 101 -17.17 10.25 -4.64
CA VAL A 101 -16.52 8.93 -4.70
C VAL A 101 -16.48 8.37 -6.11
N ASP A 102 -15.47 7.55 -6.39
CA ASP A 102 -15.32 6.83 -7.65
C ASP A 102 -15.69 5.34 -7.47
N ASN A 103 -15.66 4.55 -8.54
CA ASN A 103 -15.84 3.11 -8.48
C ASN A 103 -14.47 2.42 -8.35
N PHE A 104 -14.42 1.25 -7.72
CA PHE A 104 -13.25 0.38 -7.84
C PHE A 104 -13.18 -0.22 -9.26
N ALA A 105 -11.98 -0.26 -9.84
CA ALA A 105 -11.70 -0.99 -11.07
C ALA A 105 -11.20 -2.42 -10.78
N GLN A 106 -10.55 -2.65 -9.64
CA GLN A 106 -10.20 -3.97 -9.13
C GLN A 106 -11.33 -4.60 -8.31
N TYR A 107 -11.25 -5.92 -8.11
CA TYR A 107 -12.18 -6.70 -7.27
C TYR A 107 -13.65 -6.66 -7.73
N ARG A 108 -13.86 -6.49 -9.04
CA ARG A 108 -15.20 -6.39 -9.66
C ARG A 108 -15.92 -7.74 -9.82
N THR A 109 -15.21 -8.85 -9.60
CA THR A 109 -15.76 -10.21 -9.63
C THR A 109 -15.53 -10.91 -8.29
N ASP A 110 -16.42 -11.83 -7.96
CA ASP A 110 -16.35 -12.64 -6.72
C ASP A 110 -15.20 -13.68 -6.74
N ALA A 111 -14.50 -13.82 -7.86
CA ALA A 111 -13.30 -14.63 -8.03
C ALA A 111 -12.01 -13.80 -8.16
N ALA A 112 -12.07 -12.45 -8.05
CA ALA A 112 -10.91 -11.59 -8.24
C ALA A 112 -9.79 -11.92 -7.22
N LYS A 113 -8.56 -12.07 -7.72
CA LYS A 113 -7.38 -12.41 -6.91
C LYS A 113 -6.99 -11.28 -5.96
N TYR A 114 -6.45 -11.64 -4.79
CA TYR A 114 -5.82 -10.68 -3.87
C TYR A 114 -4.33 -11.00 -3.70
N TYR A 115 -3.44 -10.13 -4.19
CA TYR A 115 -2.00 -10.34 -4.11
C TYR A 115 -1.46 -10.05 -2.71
N VAL A 116 -0.56 -10.91 -2.22
CA VAL A 116 0.04 -10.81 -0.87
C VAL A 116 1.17 -9.79 -0.81
N TYR A 117 1.89 -9.64 -1.92
CA TYR A 117 2.91 -8.62 -2.17
C TYR A 117 2.86 -8.22 -3.64
N LEU A 118 3.41 -7.05 -3.96
CA LEU A 118 3.52 -6.55 -5.33
C LEU A 118 4.99 -6.41 -5.74
N PRO A 119 5.34 -6.61 -7.03
CA PRO A 119 6.68 -6.27 -7.51
C PRO A 119 7.09 -4.83 -7.20
N GLY A 120 6.18 -3.86 -7.38
CA GLY A 120 6.43 -2.46 -7.03
C GLY A 120 6.63 -2.22 -5.53
N GLU A 121 6.00 -3.01 -4.65
CA GLU A 121 6.27 -2.94 -3.21
C GLU A 121 7.74 -3.28 -2.91
N ILE A 122 8.27 -4.34 -3.52
CA ILE A 122 9.66 -4.77 -3.29
C ILE A 122 10.63 -3.67 -3.73
N MET A 123 10.39 -3.06 -4.89
CA MET A 123 11.17 -1.90 -5.36
C MET A 123 11.09 -0.73 -4.37
N LEU A 124 9.89 -0.41 -3.87
CA LEU A 124 9.69 0.68 -2.91
C LEU A 124 10.30 0.38 -1.54
N ILE A 125 10.37 -0.89 -1.12
CA ILE A 125 11.09 -1.28 0.11
C ILE A 125 12.57 -0.96 -0.03
N LYS A 126 13.18 -1.31 -1.17
CA LYS A 126 14.59 -1.01 -1.44
C LYS A 126 14.83 0.50 -1.51
N ALA A 127 14.00 1.22 -2.27
CA ALA A 127 14.09 2.68 -2.40
C ALA A 127 14.07 3.36 -1.02
N GLU A 128 13.15 2.94 -0.15
CA GLU A 128 13.04 3.50 1.19
C GLU A 128 14.23 3.14 2.07
N ALA A 129 14.65 1.87 2.07
CA ALA A 129 15.79 1.42 2.86
C ALA A 129 17.08 2.17 2.48
N TYR A 130 17.31 2.43 1.18
CA TYR A 130 18.42 3.26 0.72
C TYR A 130 18.25 4.72 1.16
N ALA A 131 17.08 5.31 0.96
CA ALA A 131 16.82 6.71 1.34
C ALA A 131 17.04 6.94 2.84
N ARG A 132 16.59 6.02 3.71
CA ARG A 132 16.77 6.11 5.17
C ARG A 132 18.23 6.02 5.61
N GLN A 133 19.09 5.40 4.81
CA GLN A 133 20.54 5.35 4.99
C GLN A 133 21.27 6.51 4.28
N ASN A 134 20.52 7.47 3.73
CA ASN A 134 21.01 8.61 2.96
C ASN A 134 21.74 8.22 1.65
N ASP A 135 21.51 7.00 1.15
CA ASP A 135 21.98 6.55 -0.16
C ASP A 135 20.99 6.96 -1.25
N LEU A 136 21.03 8.25 -1.61
CA LEU A 136 20.06 8.83 -2.54
C LEU A 136 20.25 8.34 -3.98
N ALA A 137 21.46 7.92 -4.35
CA ALA A 137 21.74 7.39 -5.68
C ALA A 137 21.01 6.07 -5.92
N ASN A 138 21.13 5.11 -4.99
CA ASN A 138 20.42 3.84 -5.11
C ASN A 138 18.91 3.99 -4.85
N ALA A 139 18.50 4.88 -3.96
CA ALA A 139 17.08 5.20 -3.78
C ALA A 139 16.44 5.73 -5.07
N LEU A 140 17.15 6.62 -5.80
CA LEU A 140 16.69 7.18 -7.07
C LEU A 140 16.51 6.10 -8.13
N VAL A 141 17.42 5.12 -8.21
CA VAL A 141 17.31 4.00 -9.15
C VAL A 141 16.03 3.19 -8.88
N GLU A 142 15.80 2.81 -7.62
CA GLU A 142 14.67 1.95 -7.27
C GLU A 142 13.32 2.69 -7.35
N VAL A 143 13.25 3.97 -6.97
CA VAL A 143 12.02 4.76 -7.14
C VAL A 143 11.70 4.98 -8.63
N ASN A 144 12.71 5.22 -9.46
CA ASN A 144 12.50 5.39 -10.90
C ASN A 144 12.03 4.10 -11.57
N ARG A 145 12.46 2.91 -11.12
CA ARG A 145 11.90 1.64 -11.60
C ARG A 145 10.38 1.56 -11.40
N VAL A 146 9.89 2.07 -10.27
CA VAL A 146 8.44 2.12 -9.99
C VAL A 146 7.75 3.19 -10.83
N ARG A 147 8.39 4.35 -11.02
CA ARG A 147 7.84 5.44 -11.86
C ARG A 147 7.68 5.04 -13.31
N THR A 148 8.69 4.42 -13.90
CA THR A 148 8.75 4.22 -15.35
C THR A 148 8.16 2.88 -15.81
N LYS A 149 7.84 1.95 -14.90
CA LYS A 149 7.31 0.64 -15.31
C LYS A 149 5.95 0.79 -16.00
N ALA A 150 5.77 0.05 -17.10
CA ALA A 150 4.54 0.09 -17.88
C ALA A 150 3.45 -0.84 -17.34
N ALA A 151 3.85 -2.05 -16.95
CA ALA A 151 3.06 -3.01 -16.19
C ALA A 151 4.01 -4.01 -15.53
N ASP A 152 3.65 -4.54 -14.37
CA ASP A 152 4.35 -5.65 -13.74
C ASP A 152 3.54 -6.97 -13.84
N ALA A 153 4.01 -8.03 -13.19
CA ALA A 153 3.36 -9.34 -13.19
C ALA A 153 1.92 -9.33 -12.63
N THR A 154 1.49 -8.24 -11.97
CA THR A 154 0.13 -8.04 -11.46
C THR A 154 -0.69 -7.06 -12.30
N GLY A 155 -0.10 -6.52 -13.38
CA GLY A 155 -0.71 -5.55 -14.28
C GLY A 155 -0.60 -4.09 -13.83
N ILE A 156 0.15 -3.80 -12.76
CA ILE A 156 0.28 -2.44 -12.20
C ILE A 156 1.45 -1.73 -12.87
N GLY A 157 1.23 -0.50 -13.36
CA GLY A 157 2.30 0.33 -13.91
C GLY A 157 1.98 1.82 -13.88
N ALA A 158 2.97 2.62 -13.48
CA ALA A 158 2.83 4.06 -13.32
C ALA A 158 2.96 4.80 -14.66
N ASN A 159 3.83 4.33 -15.57
CA ASN A 159 4.10 5.00 -16.85
C ASN A 159 4.47 6.49 -16.72
N LEU A 160 5.10 6.87 -15.61
CA LEU A 160 5.53 8.24 -15.33
C LEU A 160 6.97 8.46 -15.80
N PRO A 161 7.35 9.71 -16.15
CA PRO A 161 8.74 10.06 -16.40
C PRO A 161 9.63 9.82 -15.17
N PRO A 162 10.90 9.43 -15.36
CA PRO A 162 11.84 9.32 -14.25
C PRO A 162 12.12 10.70 -13.63
N LYS A 163 12.39 10.74 -12.33
CA LYS A 163 12.95 11.91 -11.65
C LYS A 163 14.47 11.95 -11.83
N THR A 164 15.04 13.14 -11.81
CA THR A 164 16.48 13.36 -11.79
C THR A 164 17.01 13.47 -10.35
N SER A 165 18.33 13.32 -10.18
CA SER A 165 18.99 13.56 -8.89
C SER A 165 18.83 15.00 -8.39
N ALA A 166 18.70 15.97 -9.30
CA ALA A 166 18.42 17.36 -8.95
C ALA A 166 17.00 17.53 -8.35
N GLN A 167 16.01 16.79 -8.86
CA GLN A 167 14.63 16.83 -8.37
C GLN A 167 14.46 16.14 -7.01
N LEU A 168 15.24 15.10 -6.73
CA LEU A 168 15.23 14.34 -5.48
C LEU A 168 16.58 14.45 -4.75
N SER A 169 17.03 15.68 -4.53
CA SER A 169 18.37 15.99 -4.02
C SER A 169 18.54 15.84 -2.51
N THR A 170 17.45 15.71 -1.76
CA THR A 170 17.46 15.56 -0.30
C THR A 170 16.80 14.26 0.13
N GLN A 171 17.20 13.74 1.29
CA GLN A 171 16.58 12.57 1.90
C GLN A 171 15.07 12.77 2.08
N GLN A 172 14.64 13.95 2.53
CA GLN A 172 13.22 14.22 2.76
C GLN A 172 12.43 14.23 1.44
N ALA A 173 12.93 14.87 0.39
CA ALA A 173 12.29 14.86 -0.93
C ALA A 173 12.17 13.43 -1.48
N MET A 174 13.23 12.62 -1.33
CA MET A 174 13.20 11.21 -1.72
C MET A 174 12.17 10.41 -0.93
N LEU A 175 12.08 10.59 0.39
CA LEU A 175 11.11 9.92 1.24
C LEU A 175 9.66 10.33 0.91
N ASP A 176 9.42 11.60 0.59
CA ASP A 176 8.10 12.08 0.18
C ASP A 176 7.67 11.49 -1.17
N GLU A 177 8.58 11.39 -2.14
CA GLU A 177 8.34 10.71 -3.42
C GLU A 177 8.02 9.22 -3.23
N ILE A 178 8.78 8.53 -2.38
CA ILE A 178 8.54 7.12 -2.05
C ILE A 178 7.16 6.96 -1.38
N TYR A 179 6.82 7.84 -0.44
CA TYR A 179 5.51 7.81 0.23
C TYR A 179 4.35 8.03 -0.74
N TYR A 180 4.52 8.92 -1.71
CA TYR A 180 3.58 9.13 -2.81
C TYR A 180 3.40 7.84 -3.61
N HIS A 181 4.49 7.20 -4.05
CA HIS A 181 4.37 5.98 -4.84
C HIS A 181 3.79 4.81 -4.05
N ARG A 182 4.07 4.70 -2.75
CA ARG A 182 3.44 3.67 -1.90
C ARG A 182 1.92 3.80 -1.86
N LEU A 183 1.37 5.02 -1.90
CA LEU A 183 -0.08 5.25 -1.95
C LEU A 183 -0.71 4.66 -3.22
N TYR A 184 -0.14 4.97 -4.39
CA TYR A 184 -0.71 4.57 -5.69
C TYR A 184 -0.37 3.13 -6.07
N GLU A 185 0.79 2.64 -5.64
CA GLU A 185 1.22 1.27 -5.90
C GLU A 185 0.42 0.26 -5.08
N MET A 186 0.22 0.54 -3.78
CA MET A 186 -0.30 -0.42 -2.81
C MET A 186 -1.72 -0.09 -2.33
N PHE A 187 -2.49 0.61 -3.16
CA PHE A 187 -3.88 0.91 -2.86
C PHE A 187 -4.66 -0.39 -2.60
N MET A 188 -5.56 -0.41 -1.59
CA MET A 188 -6.30 -1.59 -1.14
C MET A 188 -5.48 -2.76 -0.54
N LEU A 189 -4.17 -2.59 -0.30
CA LEU A 189 -3.34 -3.62 0.35
C LEU A 189 -3.16 -3.46 1.87
N GLY A 190 -3.90 -2.53 2.49
CA GLY A 190 -3.91 -2.39 3.95
C GLY A 190 -2.63 -1.81 4.57
N THR A 191 -1.68 -1.30 3.78
CA THR A 191 -0.39 -0.80 4.28
C THR A 191 -0.39 0.67 4.70
N ARG A 192 -1.40 1.44 4.26
CA ARG A 192 -1.41 2.90 4.39
C ARG A 192 -1.31 3.40 5.84
N LEU A 193 -1.96 2.74 6.79
CA LEU A 193 -1.90 3.14 8.20
C LEU A 193 -0.47 3.01 8.76
N GLY A 194 0.19 1.87 8.51
CA GLY A 194 1.58 1.64 8.89
C GLY A 194 2.53 2.64 8.23
N ASP A 195 2.30 2.95 6.95
CA ASP A 195 3.10 3.94 6.23
C ASP A 195 2.93 5.34 6.79
N THR A 196 1.71 5.79 7.09
CA THR A 196 1.49 7.13 7.69
C THR A 196 2.28 7.29 8.99
N ARG A 197 2.30 6.27 9.84
CA ARG A 197 3.11 6.27 11.08
C ARG A 197 4.60 6.31 10.79
N ARG A 198 5.09 5.44 9.92
CA ARG A 198 6.52 5.28 9.63
C ARG A 198 7.11 6.51 8.91
N PHE A 199 6.30 7.21 8.13
CA PHE A 199 6.65 8.50 7.51
C PHE A 199 6.29 9.71 8.38
N ASN A 200 5.88 9.49 9.63
CA ASN A 200 5.53 10.52 10.60
C ASN A 200 4.49 11.54 10.06
N LYS A 201 3.55 11.05 9.24
CA LYS A 201 2.46 11.85 8.71
C LYS A 201 1.36 11.93 9.76
N ALA A 202 1.02 13.17 10.13
CA ALA A 202 -0.01 13.42 11.12
C ALA A 202 -1.34 12.73 10.72
N PRO A 203 -2.11 12.21 11.70
CA PRO A 203 -3.55 12.10 11.51
C PRO A 203 -4.05 13.48 11.05
N ALA A 204 -4.77 13.56 9.93
CA ALA A 204 -4.79 14.75 9.05
C ALA A 204 -4.64 16.11 9.77
N ASP A 205 -3.75 16.93 9.21
CA ASP A 205 -3.39 18.28 9.67
C ASP A 205 -4.55 19.05 10.31
N ALA A 206 -4.27 19.70 11.44
CA ALA A 206 -5.14 20.72 12.03
C ALA A 206 -5.43 21.89 11.07
N ALA A 207 -4.63 22.04 10.00
CA ALA A 207 -4.78 23.04 8.95
C ALA A 207 -5.71 22.60 7.79
N VAL A 208 -6.11 21.33 7.71
CA VAL A 208 -7.21 20.89 6.84
C VAL A 208 -8.47 20.95 7.70
N PRO A 209 -9.40 21.89 7.45
CA PRO A 209 -10.55 22.08 8.32
C PRO A 209 -11.30 20.77 8.39
N LYS A 210 -11.22 20.07 9.55
CA LYS A 210 -11.71 18.71 9.80
C LYS A 210 -12.53 18.19 8.63
N ALA A 211 -11.87 17.81 7.53
CA ALA A 211 -12.55 17.08 6.50
C ALA A 211 -13.03 15.86 7.28
N GLN A 212 -14.33 15.62 7.33
CA GLN A 212 -15.06 14.88 8.38
C GLN A 212 -14.65 13.38 8.53
N TRP A 213 -13.46 13.02 8.05
CA TRP A 213 -12.92 11.72 7.74
C TRP A 213 -11.41 11.64 7.98
N SER A 214 -10.83 12.56 8.76
CA SER A 214 -9.45 12.39 9.21
C SER A 214 -9.39 11.35 10.33
N ARG A 215 -8.43 10.44 10.20
CA ARG A 215 -8.08 9.52 11.27
C ARG A 215 -7.72 10.34 12.51
N THR A 216 -8.24 9.95 13.68
CA THR A 216 -7.98 10.64 14.96
C THR A 216 -6.92 9.96 15.83
N ARG A 217 -6.48 8.75 15.46
CA ARG A 217 -5.51 7.95 16.22
C ARG A 217 -4.54 7.20 15.33
N ASN A 218 -3.26 7.15 15.69
CA ASN A 218 -2.26 6.31 14.99
C ASN A 218 -2.30 4.84 15.40
N TRP A 219 -2.87 4.55 16.57
CA TRP A 219 -2.87 3.23 17.18
C TRP A 219 -4.27 2.90 17.67
N LEU A 220 -4.63 1.63 17.57
CA LEU A 220 -5.87 1.12 18.15
C LEU A 220 -5.73 1.08 19.68
N PRO A 221 -6.80 1.40 20.43
CA PRO A 221 -6.83 1.15 21.87
C PRO A 221 -6.83 -0.35 22.15
N TYR A 222 -6.50 -0.72 23.38
CA TYR A 222 -6.69 -2.08 23.86
C TYR A 222 -8.19 -2.39 23.97
N PRO A 223 -8.64 -3.61 23.63
CA PRO A 223 -10.04 -3.98 23.78
C PRO A 223 -10.53 -3.82 25.23
N ASP A 224 -11.76 -3.33 25.42
CA ASP A 224 -12.32 -3.12 26.75
C ASP A 224 -12.34 -4.40 27.59
N THR A 225 -12.60 -5.56 26.96
CA THR A 225 -12.56 -6.85 27.63
C THR A 225 -11.18 -7.16 28.22
N GLU A 226 -10.09 -6.83 27.52
CA GLU A 226 -8.72 -7.01 28.02
C GLU A 226 -8.44 -6.04 29.17
N ARG A 227 -8.74 -4.75 28.97
CA ARG A 227 -8.53 -3.69 29.97
C ARG A 227 -9.24 -3.97 31.30
N LEU A 228 -10.46 -4.50 31.23
CA LEU A 228 -11.30 -4.75 32.41
C LEU A 228 -10.96 -6.07 33.11
N SER A 229 -10.40 -7.04 32.40
CA SER A 229 -10.08 -8.37 32.97
C SER A 229 -8.62 -8.53 33.38
N ASN A 230 -7.69 -7.81 32.73
CA ASN A 230 -6.27 -7.89 33.00
C ASN A 230 -5.75 -6.56 33.60
N PRO A 231 -5.44 -6.52 34.91
CA PRO A 231 -4.95 -5.31 35.58
C PRO A 231 -3.56 -4.87 35.11
N ASN A 232 -2.85 -5.70 34.35
CA ASN A 232 -1.54 -5.37 33.75
C ASN A 232 -1.65 -4.79 32.34
N THR A 233 -2.87 -4.54 31.83
CA THR A 233 -3.05 -3.92 30.51
C THR A 233 -2.46 -2.50 30.52
N PRO A 234 -1.52 -2.18 29.61
CA PRO A 234 -0.95 -0.84 29.55
C PRO A 234 -2.02 0.24 29.25
N PRO A 235 -1.73 1.51 29.56
CA PRO A 235 -2.55 2.63 29.11
C PRO A 235 -2.69 2.64 27.58
N ASP A 236 -3.86 3.08 27.10
CA ASP A 236 -4.07 3.22 25.67
C ASP A 236 -3.05 4.17 25.04
N PRO A 237 -2.63 3.91 23.79
CA PRO A 237 -1.84 4.85 23.02
C PRO A 237 -2.51 6.23 22.93
N SER A 238 -1.68 7.28 22.96
CA SER A 238 -2.15 8.66 22.78
C SER A 238 -2.85 8.86 21.44
N LEU A 239 -3.74 9.86 21.37
CA LEU A 239 -4.38 10.31 20.13
C LEU A 239 -3.33 10.76 19.10
#